data_AF-A0A543C033-F1
#
_entry.id   AF-A0A543C033-F1
#
_cell.length_a   1.000
_cell.length_b   1.000
_cell.length_c   1.000
_cell.angle_alpha   90.00
_cell.angle_beta   90.00
_cell.angle_gamma   90.00
#
_symmetry.space_group_name_H-M   'P 1'
#
loop_
_entity.id
_entity.type
_entity.pdbx_description
1 polymer ?
#
loop_
_entity_poly.entity_id
_entity_poly.type
_entity_poly.pdbx_seq_one_letter_code
_entity_poly.pdbx_strand_id
1 'polypeptide(L)'
;MVAPLERIVAPDQRKRPPAAAVERWEIPEKDRLALAEWGLPTDLIMKPEFQHATEPLLVPNVAAEQERRLIAADQRLYHLGWWGSHDLTPKMGAVAGDGRVLGIRDAPVTAADLHPDLREVYADLYQPAVMFLNSSMAQLVELAWRWRSAVAIFRDLHLQEPHHSRPEEEQHAHFARIKACERVVLAEVAAIDPAIDADDPDALWVEVITDPGC
;
A
#
# COMPACT_ATOMS: atom_id res chain seq x y z
N MET A 1 -5.21 14.53 -18.71
CA MET A 1 -4.87 13.14 -19.12
C MET A 1 -3.65 12.71 -18.34
N VAL A 2 -3.75 11.62 -17.58
CA VAL A 2 -2.62 11.08 -16.82
C VAL A 2 -1.64 10.41 -17.77
N ALA A 3 -0.33 10.48 -17.48
CA ALA A 3 0.68 9.84 -18.32
C ALA A 3 0.45 8.32 -18.40
N PRO A 4 0.68 7.70 -19.57
CA PRO A 4 0.59 6.24 -19.75
C PRO A 4 1.68 5.53 -18.91
N LEU A 5 1.40 4.31 -18.44
CA LEU A 5 2.28 3.56 -17.53
C LEU A 5 3.68 3.33 -18.13
N GLU A 6 3.74 3.09 -19.44
CA GLU A 6 4.94 2.94 -20.26
C GLU A 6 5.97 4.06 -20.03
N ARG A 7 5.51 5.28 -19.70
CA ARG A 7 6.36 6.46 -19.53
C ARG A 7 6.84 6.67 -18.10
N ILE A 8 6.18 6.05 -17.12
CA ILE A 8 6.48 6.25 -15.69
C ILE A 8 7.15 5.03 -15.06
N VAL A 9 7.00 3.86 -15.67
CA VAL A 9 7.66 2.63 -15.22
C VAL A 9 9.15 2.76 -15.45
N ALA A 10 9.92 2.64 -14.38
CA ALA A 10 11.39 2.63 -14.40
C ALA A 10 11.88 1.17 -14.50
N PRO A 11 12.43 0.73 -15.65
CA PRO A 11 12.76 -0.69 -15.86
C PRO A 11 13.78 -1.25 -14.87
N ASP A 12 14.68 -0.42 -14.36
CA ASP A 12 15.73 -0.73 -13.38
C ASP A 12 15.19 -0.90 -11.96
N GLN A 13 14.03 -0.31 -11.65
CA GLN A 13 13.37 -0.42 -10.33
C GLN A 13 12.19 -1.38 -10.33
N ARG A 14 11.97 -2.09 -11.45
CA ARG A 14 10.85 -3.00 -11.63
C ARG A 14 11.23 -4.42 -11.20
N LYS A 15 10.50 -4.98 -10.25
CA LYS A 15 10.52 -6.41 -9.96
C LYS A 15 9.28 -7.08 -10.51
N ARG A 16 9.50 -8.12 -11.30
CA ARG A 16 8.44 -8.98 -11.84
C ARG A 16 8.44 -10.32 -11.09
N PRO A 17 7.27 -10.94 -10.93
CA PRO A 17 7.21 -12.30 -10.40
C PRO A 17 7.71 -13.32 -11.44
N PRO A 18 8.03 -14.55 -11.01
CA PRO A 18 8.33 -15.64 -11.93
C PRO A 18 7.12 -15.95 -12.83
N ALA A 19 7.29 -15.87 -14.14
CA ALA A 19 6.19 -16.05 -15.10
C ALA A 19 5.47 -17.39 -14.92
N ALA A 20 6.23 -18.48 -14.77
CA ALA A 20 5.69 -19.82 -14.58
C ALA A 20 4.82 -19.98 -13.31
N ALA A 21 5.06 -19.17 -12.27
CA ALA A 21 4.25 -19.16 -11.06
C ALA A 21 2.94 -18.38 -11.31
N VAL A 22 3.03 -17.15 -11.82
CA VAL A 22 1.87 -16.27 -12.03
C VAL A 22 0.89 -16.82 -13.05
N GLU A 23 1.37 -17.47 -14.11
CA GLU A 23 0.51 -18.14 -15.09
C GLU A 23 -0.42 -19.18 -14.45
N ARG A 24 0.00 -19.77 -13.33
CA ARG A 24 -0.77 -20.77 -12.58
C ARG A 24 -1.54 -20.18 -11.40
N TRP A 25 -1.30 -18.92 -11.06
CA TRP A 25 -2.08 -18.27 -10.00
C TRP A 25 -3.52 -18.07 -10.46
N GLU A 26 -4.43 -18.53 -9.62
CA GLU A 26 -5.86 -18.31 -9.73
C GLU A 26 -6.21 -16.87 -9.39
N ILE A 27 -5.81 -15.91 -10.23
CA ILE A 27 -6.26 -14.51 -10.17
C ILE A 27 -6.81 -14.10 -11.54
N PRO A 28 -7.55 -12.99 -11.66
CA PRO A 28 -8.06 -12.54 -12.96
C PRO A 28 -6.96 -12.36 -14.01
N GLU A 29 -7.30 -12.56 -15.29
CA GLU A 29 -6.31 -12.47 -16.38
C GLU A 29 -5.69 -11.08 -16.48
N LYS A 30 -6.49 -10.02 -16.36
CA LYS A 30 -6.02 -8.63 -16.34
C LYS A 30 -4.93 -8.40 -15.28
N ASP A 31 -5.06 -9.08 -14.15
CA ASP A 31 -4.18 -8.94 -12.99
C ASP A 31 -2.85 -9.66 -13.23
N ARG A 32 -2.90 -10.86 -13.82
CA ARG A 32 -1.70 -11.56 -14.29
C ARG A 32 -0.95 -10.74 -15.34
N LEU A 33 -1.67 -10.20 -16.32
CA LEU A 33 -1.07 -9.42 -17.41
C LEU A 33 -0.40 -8.16 -16.89
N ALA A 34 -1.10 -7.37 -16.07
CA ALA A 34 -0.54 -6.17 -15.47
C ALA A 34 0.72 -6.47 -14.63
N LEU A 35 0.68 -7.53 -13.82
CA LEU A 35 1.82 -7.91 -12.98
C LEU A 35 3.00 -8.45 -13.81
N ALA A 36 2.73 -9.22 -14.87
CA ALA A 36 3.77 -9.75 -15.77
C ALA A 36 4.42 -8.64 -16.60
N GLU A 37 3.64 -7.67 -17.08
CA GLU A 37 4.12 -6.59 -17.93
C GLU A 37 4.83 -5.51 -17.11
N TRP A 38 4.20 -5.01 -16.05
CA TRP A 38 4.64 -3.82 -15.32
C TRP A 38 5.34 -4.14 -14.00
N GLY A 39 5.07 -5.30 -13.39
CA GLY A 39 5.63 -5.65 -12.08
C GLY A 39 5.31 -4.61 -11.00
N LEU A 40 6.04 -4.66 -9.90
CA LEU A 40 5.98 -3.67 -8.82
C LEU A 40 7.31 -2.91 -8.69
N PRO A 41 7.28 -1.63 -8.25
CA PRO A 41 8.48 -0.88 -7.93
C PRO A 41 9.20 -1.44 -6.68
N THR A 42 10.52 -1.24 -6.58
CA THR A 42 11.38 -1.84 -5.53
C THR A 42 11.99 -0.84 -4.54
N ASP A 43 11.84 0.45 -4.79
CA ASP A 43 12.52 1.56 -4.10
C ASP A 43 11.57 2.44 -3.26
N LEU A 44 10.40 1.90 -2.91
CA LEU A 44 9.32 2.59 -2.21
C LEU A 44 8.96 1.91 -0.88
N ILE A 45 7.84 2.36 -0.29
CA ILE A 45 7.14 1.73 0.83
C ILE A 45 6.91 0.22 0.61
N MET A 46 6.85 -0.25 -0.64
CA MET A 46 6.70 -1.67 -0.94
C MET A 46 8.06 -2.33 -1.17
N LYS A 47 8.23 -3.52 -0.61
CA LYS A 47 9.35 -4.43 -0.91
C LYS A 47 8.80 -5.67 -1.58
N PRO A 48 8.73 -5.71 -2.93
CA PRO A 48 8.18 -6.87 -3.62
C PRO A 48 9.06 -8.10 -3.40
N GLU A 49 8.44 -9.21 -3.01
CA GLU A 49 9.06 -10.51 -2.77
C GLU A 49 8.08 -11.61 -3.15
N PHE A 50 7.87 -11.73 -4.46
CA PHE A 50 6.90 -12.65 -5.03
C PHE A 50 7.22 -14.09 -4.67
N GLN A 51 6.19 -14.81 -4.23
CA GLN A 51 6.32 -16.26 -4.05
C GLN A 51 6.63 -16.96 -5.38
N HIS A 52 7.37 -18.06 -5.29
CA HIS A 52 7.67 -18.93 -6.42
C HIS A 52 6.69 -20.11 -6.53
N ALA A 53 5.94 -20.38 -5.47
CA ALA A 53 4.96 -21.46 -5.44
C ALA A 53 3.74 -21.13 -6.30
N THR A 54 3.10 -22.18 -6.81
CA THR A 54 1.86 -22.09 -7.61
C THR A 54 0.62 -22.07 -6.73
N GLU A 55 0.71 -22.61 -5.52
CA GLU A 55 -0.37 -22.60 -4.53
C GLU A 55 -0.31 -21.34 -3.66
N PRO A 56 -1.44 -20.80 -3.21
CA PRO A 56 -1.46 -19.63 -2.33
C PRO A 56 -0.91 -20.01 -0.94
N LEU A 57 0.02 -19.20 -0.42
CA LEU A 57 0.77 -19.50 0.81
C LEU A 57 0.25 -18.77 2.05
N LEU A 58 -0.31 -17.57 1.88
CA LEU A 58 -0.74 -16.74 3.00
C LEU A 58 -2.11 -17.17 3.50
N VAL A 59 -2.20 -17.34 4.82
CA VAL A 59 -3.43 -17.64 5.55
C VAL A 59 -3.82 -16.39 6.35
N PRO A 60 -4.98 -15.78 6.09
CA PRO A 60 -5.40 -14.59 6.82
C PRO A 60 -5.80 -14.94 8.25
N ASN A 61 -5.47 -14.08 9.21
CA ASN A 61 -6.01 -14.15 10.55
C ASN A 61 -7.35 -13.40 10.60
N VAL A 62 -8.47 -14.14 10.68
CA VAL A 62 -9.83 -13.59 10.67
C VAL A 62 -10.51 -13.62 12.05
N ALA A 63 -9.73 -13.37 13.09
CA ALA A 63 -10.18 -13.50 14.48
C ALA A 63 -11.34 -12.55 14.84
N ALA A 64 -11.33 -11.30 14.37
CA ALA A 64 -12.36 -10.32 14.69
C ALA A 64 -13.26 -9.98 13.48
N GLU A 65 -14.31 -9.22 13.78
CA GLU A 65 -15.35 -8.90 12.80
C GLU A 65 -14.83 -7.99 11.69
N GLN A 66 -13.85 -7.13 11.98
CA GLN A 66 -13.27 -6.23 11.01
C GLN A 66 -12.54 -6.99 9.90
N GLU A 67 -11.77 -8.03 10.24
CA GLU A 67 -11.08 -8.88 9.26
C GLU A 67 -12.07 -9.72 8.45
N ARG A 68 -13.12 -10.25 9.10
CA ARG A 68 -14.16 -11.07 8.44
C ARG A 68 -14.94 -10.31 7.37
N ARG A 69 -14.99 -8.97 7.43
CA ARG A 69 -15.59 -8.14 6.37
C ARG A 69 -14.75 -8.10 5.10
N LEU A 70 -13.43 -8.31 5.21
CA LEU A 70 -12.51 -8.19 4.08
C LEU A 70 -12.24 -9.54 3.41
N ILE A 71 -12.13 -10.61 4.21
CA ILE A 71 -11.73 -11.93 3.72
C ILE A 71 -12.40 -13.06 4.50
N ALA A 72 -12.79 -14.11 3.78
CA ALA A 72 -13.31 -15.34 4.40
C ALA A 72 -12.16 -16.25 4.91
N ALA A 73 -12.45 -17.07 5.92
CA ALA A 73 -11.45 -17.90 6.60
C ALA A 73 -10.79 -18.97 5.70
N ASP A 74 -11.47 -19.40 4.64
CA ASP A 74 -11.02 -20.39 3.67
C ASP A 74 -10.23 -19.77 2.51
N GLN A 75 -10.34 -18.46 2.30
CA GLN A 75 -9.55 -17.77 1.29
C GLN A 75 -8.06 -17.78 1.64
N ARG A 76 -7.23 -17.87 0.61
CA ARG A 76 -5.77 -17.91 0.69
C ARG A 76 -5.20 -16.89 -0.30
N LEU A 77 -3.99 -16.41 -0.02
CA LEU A 77 -3.38 -15.37 -0.84
C LEU A 77 -2.00 -15.77 -1.36
N TYR A 78 -1.70 -15.32 -2.58
CA TYR A 78 -0.37 -15.36 -3.18
C TYR A 78 0.48 -14.24 -2.58
N HIS A 79 1.61 -14.57 -1.96
CA HIS A 79 2.51 -13.58 -1.35
C HIS A 79 3.23 -12.73 -2.41
N LEU A 80 3.14 -11.41 -2.24
CA LEU A 80 3.68 -10.41 -3.15
C LEU A 80 4.91 -9.67 -2.59
N GLY A 81 5.17 -9.79 -1.29
CA GLY A 81 6.19 -9.05 -0.56
C GLY A 81 5.59 -8.30 0.63
N TRP A 82 6.19 -7.17 0.98
CA TRP A 82 5.90 -6.44 2.20
C TRP A 82 5.45 -5.00 1.93
N TRP A 83 4.50 -4.53 2.72
CA TRP A 83 4.06 -3.13 2.81
C TRP A 83 4.92 -2.38 3.83
N GLY A 84 6.22 -2.28 3.56
CA GLY A 84 7.17 -1.53 4.36
C GLY A 84 8.59 -2.08 4.23
N SER A 85 9.51 -1.46 4.96
CA SER A 85 10.92 -1.85 5.02
C SER A 85 11.26 -2.83 6.14
N HIS A 86 10.32 -3.12 7.05
CA HIS A 86 10.52 -3.95 8.24
C HIS A 86 9.66 -5.20 8.23
N ASP A 87 10.15 -6.29 8.83
CA ASP A 87 9.45 -7.58 8.92
C ASP A 87 8.20 -7.54 9.82
N LEU A 88 8.00 -6.43 10.57
CA LEU A 88 6.79 -6.16 11.34
C LEU A 88 5.70 -5.48 10.50
N THR A 89 6.03 -5.04 9.29
CA THR A 89 5.05 -4.45 8.38
C THR A 89 4.15 -5.53 7.76
N PRO A 90 2.95 -5.17 7.28
CA PRO A 90 2.04 -6.15 6.69
C PRO A 90 2.65 -6.84 5.47
N LYS A 91 2.47 -8.16 5.35
CA LYS A 91 2.72 -8.90 4.11
C LYS A 91 1.63 -8.57 3.11
N MET A 92 1.97 -8.26 1.87
CA MET A 92 1.01 -8.07 0.79
C MET A 92 0.64 -9.42 0.17
N GLY A 93 -0.65 -9.66 -0.03
CA GLY A 93 -1.16 -10.88 -0.65
C GLY A 93 -2.25 -10.59 -1.69
N ALA A 94 -2.23 -11.32 -2.80
CA ALA A 94 -3.32 -11.36 -3.78
C ALA A 94 -4.26 -12.51 -3.46
N VAL A 95 -5.53 -12.23 -3.21
CA VAL A 95 -6.56 -13.24 -2.90
C VAL A 95 -6.77 -14.15 -4.11
N ALA A 96 -6.68 -15.47 -3.89
CA ALA A 96 -7.03 -16.45 -4.90
C ALA A 96 -8.52 -16.37 -5.26
N GLY A 97 -8.82 -16.47 -6.55
CA GLY A 97 -10.14 -16.29 -7.15
C GLY A 97 -10.35 -14.89 -7.72
N ASP A 98 -10.30 -13.86 -6.87
CA ASP A 98 -10.75 -12.51 -7.22
C ASP A 98 -9.62 -11.48 -7.43
N GLY A 99 -8.39 -11.76 -7.01
CA GLY A 99 -7.23 -10.90 -7.24
C GLY A 99 -7.16 -9.63 -6.38
N ARG A 100 -8.09 -9.44 -5.42
CA ARG A 100 -8.01 -8.35 -4.44
C ARG A 100 -6.69 -8.44 -3.68
N VAL A 101 -6.13 -7.28 -3.34
CA VAL A 101 -4.85 -7.20 -2.62
C VAL A 101 -5.13 -6.77 -1.20
N LEU A 102 -4.61 -7.53 -0.24
CA LEU A 102 -4.72 -7.27 1.19
C LEU A 102 -3.33 -7.20 1.83
N GLY A 103 -3.21 -6.37 2.87
CA GLY A 103 -2.12 -6.42 3.84
C GLY A 103 -2.46 -7.40 4.96
N ILE A 104 -1.55 -8.33 5.26
CA ILE A 104 -1.74 -9.42 6.21
C ILE A 104 -0.66 -9.34 7.30
N ARG A 105 -1.09 -9.28 8.55
CA ARG A 105 -0.27 -9.46 9.76
C ARG A 105 -0.59 -10.81 10.39
N ASP A 106 0.34 -11.32 11.19
CA ASP A 106 0.13 -12.58 11.90
C ASP A 106 -0.97 -12.45 12.99
N ALA A 107 -1.11 -11.26 13.58
CA ALA A 107 -2.11 -10.91 14.59
C ALA A 107 -2.47 -9.40 14.51
N PRO A 108 -3.65 -8.99 15.01
CA PRO A 108 -3.95 -7.57 15.17
C PRO A 108 -3.04 -6.95 16.23
N VAL A 109 -2.77 -5.66 16.11
CA VAL A 109 -2.04 -4.90 17.14
C VAL A 109 -3.05 -4.25 18.07
N THR A 110 -2.87 -4.45 19.36
CA THR A 110 -3.77 -4.00 20.41
C THR A 110 -3.02 -3.23 21.49
N ALA A 111 -3.75 -2.60 22.41
CA ALA A 111 -3.16 -1.97 23.59
C ALA A 111 -2.23 -2.90 24.39
N ALA A 112 -2.48 -4.22 24.38
CA ALA A 112 -1.67 -5.19 25.10
C ALA A 112 -0.24 -5.29 24.55
N ASP A 113 -0.04 -4.98 23.27
CA ASP A 113 1.25 -4.99 22.57
C ASP A 113 2.10 -3.75 22.86
N LEU A 114 1.51 -2.73 23.50
CA LEU A 114 2.22 -1.51 23.87
C LEU A 114 2.96 -1.64 25.22
N HIS A 115 3.95 -0.76 25.41
CA HIS A 115 4.60 -0.55 26.70
C HIS A 115 3.55 -0.25 27.79
N PRO A 116 3.67 -0.79 29.03
CA PRO A 116 2.67 -0.62 30.08
C PRO A 116 2.19 0.82 30.29
N ASP A 117 3.10 1.79 30.25
CA ASP A 117 2.79 3.22 30.44
C ASP A 117 1.91 3.83 29.33
N LEU A 118 1.84 3.19 28.17
CA LEU A 118 1.05 3.64 27.02
C LEU A 118 -0.32 2.95 26.95
N ARG A 119 -0.52 1.84 27.67
CA ARG A 119 -1.73 1.01 27.51
C ARG A 119 -3.01 1.73 27.90
N GLU A 120 -2.96 2.56 28.94
CA GLU A 120 -4.13 3.33 29.39
C GLU A 120 -4.48 4.42 28.37
N VAL A 121 -3.47 5.11 27.84
CA VAL A 121 -3.64 6.18 26.83
C VAL A 121 -4.21 5.62 25.53
N TYR A 122 -3.83 4.40 25.17
CA TYR A 122 -4.23 3.73 23.94
C TYR A 122 -5.08 2.48 24.21
N ALA A 123 -5.94 2.53 25.23
CA ALA A 123 -6.74 1.37 25.66
C ALA A 123 -7.62 0.80 24.54
N ASP A 124 -8.08 1.66 23.63
CA ASP A 124 -8.93 1.28 22.50
C ASP A 124 -8.14 1.02 21.21
N LEU A 125 -6.80 0.93 21.26
CA LEU A 125 -5.99 0.62 20.09
C LEU A 125 -6.37 -0.74 19.51
N TYR A 126 -6.77 -0.74 18.25
CA TYR A 126 -6.96 -1.93 17.45
C TYR A 126 -6.53 -1.66 16.01
N GLN A 127 -5.38 -2.22 15.61
CA GLN A 127 -5.00 -2.28 14.20
C GLN A 127 -5.27 -3.70 13.67
N PRO A 128 -6.09 -3.85 12.63
CA PRO A 128 -6.55 -5.16 12.18
C PRO A 128 -5.41 -6.00 11.61
N ALA A 129 -5.57 -7.32 11.70
CA ALA A 129 -4.61 -8.25 11.09
C ALA A 129 -4.72 -8.29 9.56
N VAL A 130 -5.86 -7.89 9.02
CA VAL A 130 -6.15 -7.84 7.60
C VAL A 130 -6.54 -6.42 7.23
N MET A 131 -5.85 -5.82 6.28
CA MET A 131 -6.11 -4.47 5.77
C MET A 131 -6.36 -4.54 4.27
N PHE A 132 -7.28 -3.73 3.78
CA PHE A 132 -7.50 -3.59 2.35
C PHE A 132 -6.38 -2.75 1.72
N LEU A 133 -5.85 -3.19 0.58
CA LEU A 133 -4.90 -2.41 -0.22
C LEU A 133 -5.53 -1.96 -1.53
N ASN A 134 -5.98 -2.93 -2.34
CA ASN A 134 -6.55 -2.65 -3.66
C ASN A 134 -7.59 -3.70 -4.05
N SER A 135 -8.55 -3.30 -4.90
CA SER A 135 -9.60 -4.17 -5.43
C SER A 135 -9.08 -5.17 -6.45
N SER A 136 -7.89 -4.94 -7.02
CA SER A 136 -7.24 -5.88 -7.93
C SER A 136 -5.73 -5.64 -8.04
N MET A 137 -4.99 -6.65 -8.50
CA MET A 137 -3.55 -6.52 -8.76
C MET A 137 -3.24 -5.46 -9.81
N ALA A 138 -4.05 -5.36 -10.86
CA ALA A 138 -3.83 -4.37 -11.91
C ALA A 138 -3.88 -2.94 -11.35
N GLN A 139 -4.83 -2.67 -10.43
CA GLN A 139 -4.92 -1.39 -9.75
C GLN A 139 -3.76 -1.15 -8.79
N LEU A 140 -3.33 -2.16 -8.02
CA LEU A 140 -2.12 -2.06 -7.19
C LEU A 140 -0.91 -1.68 -8.04
N VAL A 141 -0.69 -2.38 -9.16
CA VAL A 141 0.42 -2.15 -10.08
C VAL A 141 0.40 -0.71 -10.62
N GLU A 142 -0.75 -0.26 -11.12
CA GLU A 142 -0.90 1.09 -11.64
C GLU A 142 -0.64 2.14 -10.57
N LEU A 143 -1.27 1.99 -9.42
CA LEU A 143 -1.18 2.96 -8.32
C LEU A 143 0.23 3.00 -7.73
N ALA A 144 0.89 1.85 -7.57
CA ALA A 144 2.28 1.76 -7.12
C ALA A 144 3.24 2.57 -8.02
N TRP A 145 3.13 2.44 -9.35
CA TRP A 145 3.98 3.19 -10.28
C TRP A 145 3.65 4.68 -10.34
N ARG A 146 2.38 5.04 -10.22
CA ARG A 146 1.95 6.44 -10.16
C ARG A 146 2.42 7.10 -8.85
N TRP A 147 2.28 6.41 -7.72
CA TRP A 147 2.80 6.86 -6.44
C TRP A 147 4.33 7.02 -6.47
N ARG A 148 5.06 6.08 -7.06
CA ARG A 148 6.52 6.21 -7.26
C ARG A 148 6.90 7.49 -7.99
N SER A 149 6.12 7.86 -8.98
CA SER A 149 6.36 9.07 -9.74
C SER A 149 6.00 10.33 -8.94
N ALA A 150 4.92 10.26 -8.15
CA ALA A 150 4.48 11.35 -7.29
C ALA A 150 5.43 11.59 -6.11
N VAL A 151 5.97 10.55 -5.47
CA VAL A 151 6.82 10.69 -4.27
C VAL A 151 8.09 11.49 -4.55
N ALA A 152 8.61 11.46 -5.78
CA ALA A 152 9.74 12.32 -6.17
C ALA A 152 9.38 13.81 -6.03
N ILE A 153 8.15 14.19 -6.39
CA ILE A 153 7.65 15.56 -6.24
C ILE A 153 7.51 15.91 -4.76
N PHE A 154 7.01 14.99 -3.92
CA PHE A 154 6.94 15.21 -2.48
C PHE A 154 8.32 15.40 -1.86
N ARG A 155 9.30 14.56 -2.24
CA ARG A 155 10.69 14.70 -1.78
C ARG A 155 11.26 16.07 -2.16
N ASP A 156 11.07 16.51 -3.40
CA ASP A 156 11.52 17.83 -3.85
C ASP A 156 10.82 18.97 -3.11
N LEU A 157 9.53 18.80 -2.77
CA LEU A 157 8.79 19.76 -1.95
C LEU A 157 9.34 19.80 -0.54
N HIS A 158 9.55 18.67 0.14
CA HIS A 158 10.12 18.63 1.49
C HIS A 158 11.53 19.24 1.55
N LEU A 159 12.35 19.09 0.52
CA LEU A 159 13.65 19.79 0.45
C LEU A 159 13.53 21.32 0.38
N GLN A 160 12.36 21.85 0.03
CA GLN A 160 12.04 23.28 0.03
C GLN A 160 11.41 23.74 1.36
N GLU A 161 11.39 22.91 2.41
CA GLU A 161 10.88 23.30 3.72
C GLU A 161 11.62 24.55 4.23
N PRO A 162 10.90 25.63 4.57
CA PRO A 162 11.54 26.83 5.09
C PRO A 162 12.25 26.51 6.41
N HIS A 163 13.43 27.10 6.62
CA HIS A 163 14.13 26.97 7.90
C HIS A 163 13.22 27.43 9.06
N HIS A 164 13.29 26.78 10.23
CA HIS A 164 12.42 27.07 11.38
C HIS A 164 12.45 28.52 11.87
N SER A 165 13.50 29.28 11.50
CA SER A 165 13.64 30.71 11.81
C SER A 165 12.98 31.65 10.78
N ARG A 166 12.38 31.11 9.72
CA ARG A 166 11.63 31.89 8.71
C ARG A 166 10.26 32.29 9.27
N PRO A 167 9.61 33.32 8.69
CA PRO A 167 8.27 33.73 9.11
C PRO A 167 7.26 32.57 9.06
N GLU A 168 6.32 32.56 10.01
CA GLU A 168 5.25 31.57 10.10
C GLU A 168 4.39 31.50 8.82
N GLU A 169 4.20 32.63 8.13
CA GLU A 169 3.48 32.68 6.85
C GLU A 169 4.14 31.83 5.77
N GLU A 170 5.48 31.77 5.73
CA GLU A 170 6.22 30.93 4.77
C GLU A 170 6.04 29.45 5.11
N GLN A 171 6.04 29.11 6.41
CA GLN A 171 5.78 27.76 6.89
C GLN A 171 4.36 27.31 6.52
N HIS A 172 3.35 28.14 6.80
CA HIS A 172 1.97 27.86 6.44
C HIS A 172 1.76 27.73 4.93
N ALA A 173 2.37 28.60 4.13
CA ALA A 173 2.30 28.50 2.67
C ALA A 173 2.93 27.19 2.16
N HIS A 174 4.04 26.77 2.76
CA HIS A 174 4.70 25.51 2.44
C HIS A 174 3.79 24.30 2.78
N PHE A 175 3.27 24.21 4.01
CA PHE A 175 2.36 23.13 4.39
C PHE A 175 1.06 23.11 3.57
N ALA A 176 0.52 24.29 3.24
CA ALA A 176 -0.66 24.39 2.37
C ALA A 176 -0.37 23.82 0.96
N ARG A 177 0.85 24.01 0.44
CA ARG A 177 1.28 23.42 -0.84
C ARG A 177 1.40 21.90 -0.76
N ILE A 178 1.99 21.36 0.31
CA ILE A 178 2.05 19.91 0.54
C ILE A 178 0.63 19.33 0.60
N LYS A 179 -0.25 19.90 1.42
CA LYS A 179 -1.64 19.45 1.56
C LYS A 179 -2.41 19.54 0.24
N ALA A 180 -2.14 20.54 -0.60
CA ALA A 180 -2.73 20.62 -1.92
C ALA A 180 -2.25 19.48 -2.84
N CYS A 181 -0.97 19.11 -2.79
CA CYS A 181 -0.42 17.98 -3.52
C CYS A 181 -0.99 16.64 -3.03
N GLU A 182 -1.07 16.42 -1.71
CA GLU A 182 -1.68 15.23 -1.11
C GLU A 182 -3.11 15.02 -1.64
N ARG A 183 -3.96 16.06 -1.61
CA ARG A 183 -5.33 15.98 -2.12
C ARG A 183 -5.41 15.59 -3.59
N VAL A 184 -4.49 16.08 -4.43
CA VAL A 184 -4.45 15.70 -5.85
C VAL A 184 -4.12 14.22 -5.99
N VAL A 185 -3.14 13.71 -5.24
CA VAL A 185 -2.76 12.29 -5.31
C VAL A 185 -3.86 11.39 -4.75
N LEU A 186 -4.48 11.75 -3.63
CA LEU A 186 -5.59 11.01 -3.05
C LEU A 186 -6.81 10.94 -3.99
N ALA A 187 -7.10 12.02 -4.71
CA ALA A 187 -8.13 12.00 -5.74
C ALA A 187 -7.81 11.03 -6.89
N GLU A 188 -6.54 10.95 -7.32
CA GLU A 188 -6.10 10.00 -8.34
C GLU A 188 -6.11 8.56 -7.83
N VAL A 189 -5.79 8.32 -6.55
CA VAL A 189 -5.90 7.01 -5.88
C VAL A 189 -7.33 6.49 -5.98
N ALA A 190 -8.32 7.28 -5.57
CA ALA A 190 -9.73 6.90 -5.66
C ALA A 190 -10.22 6.77 -7.12
N ALA A 191 -9.63 7.50 -8.07
CA ALA A 191 -9.95 7.36 -9.48
C ALA A 191 -9.44 6.02 -10.06
N ILE A 192 -8.27 5.55 -9.62
CA ILE A 192 -7.69 4.25 -10.03
C ILE A 192 -8.44 3.10 -9.36
N ASP A 193 -8.72 3.24 -8.07
CA ASP A 193 -9.39 2.23 -7.27
C ASP A 193 -10.50 2.84 -6.39
N PRO A 194 -11.75 2.88 -6.91
CA PRO A 194 -12.88 3.51 -6.21
C PRO A 194 -13.28 2.85 -4.90
N ALA A 195 -12.73 1.68 -4.57
CA ALA A 195 -12.97 1.05 -3.26
C ALA A 195 -12.05 1.62 -2.16
N ILE A 196 -11.01 2.37 -2.52
CA ILE A 196 -10.19 3.10 -1.57
C ILE A 196 -10.93 4.41 -1.24
N ASP A 197 -11.31 4.55 0.02
CA ASP A 197 -11.80 5.82 0.54
C ASP A 197 -10.62 6.77 0.75
N ALA A 198 -10.55 7.82 -0.07
CA ALA A 198 -9.48 8.82 -0.01
C ALA A 198 -9.55 9.69 1.26
N ASP A 199 -10.68 9.68 1.96
CA ASP A 199 -10.89 10.43 3.20
C ASP A 199 -10.72 9.56 4.46
N ASP A 200 -10.51 8.24 4.31
CA ASP A 200 -10.29 7.33 5.43
C ASP A 200 -8.81 7.37 5.87
N PRO A 201 -8.49 7.97 7.04
CA PRO A 201 -7.11 8.06 7.51
C PRO A 201 -6.50 6.68 7.84
N ASP A 202 -7.31 5.64 8.03
CA ASP A 202 -6.85 4.29 8.34
C ASP A 202 -6.59 3.45 7.07
N ALA A 203 -6.90 3.99 5.88
CA ALA A 203 -6.54 3.35 4.63
C ALA A 203 -5.03 3.45 4.38
N LEU A 204 -4.37 2.31 4.14
CA LEU A 204 -2.91 2.25 4.00
C LEU A 204 -2.35 3.20 2.93
N TRP A 205 -3.06 3.39 1.81
CA TRP A 205 -2.64 4.38 0.81
C TRP A 205 -2.73 5.82 1.32
N VAL A 206 -3.76 6.15 2.11
CA VAL A 206 -3.94 7.48 2.71
C VAL A 206 -2.84 7.75 3.73
N GLU A 207 -2.54 6.78 4.59
CA GLU A 207 -1.41 6.83 5.52
C GLU A 207 -0.10 7.12 4.77
N VAL A 208 0.23 6.32 3.75
CA VAL A 208 1.47 6.48 2.98
C VAL A 208 1.59 7.82 2.26
N ILE A 209 0.47 8.41 1.83
CA ILE A 209 0.47 9.67 1.09
C ILE A 209 0.56 10.88 2.04
N THR A 210 -0.10 10.80 3.19
CA THR A 210 -0.20 11.91 4.15
C THR A 210 0.88 11.89 5.23
N ASP A 211 1.48 10.73 5.46
CA ASP A 211 2.65 10.51 6.31
C ASP A 211 3.70 9.66 5.56
N PRO A 212 4.41 10.25 4.58
CA PRO A 212 5.31 9.50 3.72
C PRO A 212 6.56 8.94 4.42
N GLY A 213 6.71 9.13 5.73
CA GLY A 213 7.90 8.74 6.49
C GLY A 213 9.12 9.54 6.04
N CYS A 214 9.42 10.62 6.75
CA CYS A 214 10.72 11.30 6.67
C CYS A 214 11.81 10.46 7.35
#